data_AF-A0A8C7W488-F1
#
_entry.id   AF-A0A8C7W488-F1
#
_cell.length_a   1.000
_cell.length_b   1.000
_cell.length_c   1.000
_cell.angle_alpha   90.00
_cell.angle_beta   90.00
_cell.angle_gamma   90.00
#
_symmetry.space_group_name_H-M   'P 1'
#
loop_
_entity.id
_entity.type
_entity.pdbx_description
1 polymer ?
#
loop_
_entity_poly.entity_id
_entity_poly.type
_entity_poly.pdbx_seq_one_letter_code
_entity_poly.pdbx_strand_id
1 'polypeptide(L)'
;MGSGQSATRKVSFGVDDEDRVRVLRGVKLSEDVLQRMRGAGPANQTADLKPPPPTSPKKESPPPSPRPSPTQQQRQPRPQPSPQTAHSDTKEELKKRYERQQTVVQEELTKVTRREREAARTEMSKALYRERLQSCQEREKTKLRAKQLEKKEAELKALDAFFKEQLAQLEKRSEEHRACVHQPAVPDPQLLQGEPGADIAMLRPGQNVHAVHRRSQEEPAGKPWMKSSGKG
;
A
#
# COMPACT_ATOMS: atom_id res chain seq x y z
N MET A 1 -19.54 25.54 -30.81
CA MET A 1 -20.03 26.06 -29.51
C MET A 1 -19.89 24.96 -28.47
N GLY A 2 -19.29 25.22 -27.31
CA GLY A 2 -19.26 24.29 -26.18
C GLY A 2 -17.89 23.84 -25.63
N SER A 3 -16.85 24.67 -25.67
CA SER A 3 -15.72 24.54 -24.75
C SER A 3 -16.20 24.94 -23.35
N GLY A 4 -16.32 24.00 -22.42
CA GLY A 4 -16.94 24.28 -21.12
C GLY A 4 -16.57 23.31 -20.00
N GLN A 5 -15.43 23.58 -19.36
CA GLN A 5 -15.12 23.24 -17.97
C GLN A 5 -14.95 21.73 -17.62
N SER A 6 -13.91 21.07 -18.14
CA SER A 6 -13.24 19.99 -17.38
C SER A 6 -12.43 20.60 -16.22
N ALA A 7 -13.09 21.37 -15.35
CA ALA A 7 -12.52 21.75 -14.07
C ALA A 7 -12.67 20.54 -13.15
N THR A 8 -11.56 20.03 -12.63
CA THR A 8 -11.53 18.88 -11.72
C THR A 8 -12.36 19.18 -10.47
N ARG A 9 -13.61 18.70 -10.44
CA ARG A 9 -14.48 18.85 -9.27
C ARG A 9 -13.83 18.15 -8.09
N LYS A 10 -13.61 18.88 -6.98
CA LYS A 10 -12.99 18.32 -5.78
C LYS A 10 -13.91 17.27 -5.16
N VAL A 11 -13.37 16.08 -4.90
CA VAL A 11 -14.05 14.97 -4.22
C VAL A 11 -13.29 14.66 -2.94
N SER A 12 -14.01 14.43 -1.84
CA SER A 12 -13.42 13.98 -0.58
C SER A 12 -13.92 12.59 -0.23
N PHE A 13 -13.01 11.75 0.25
CA PHE A 13 -13.28 10.38 0.64
C PHE A 13 -13.19 10.26 2.16
N GLY A 14 -13.96 9.35 2.74
CA GLY A 14 -13.95 8.99 4.14
C GLY A 14 -14.22 7.50 4.29
N VAL A 15 -13.91 6.96 5.45
CA VAL A 15 -14.16 5.55 5.81
C VAL A 15 -15.34 5.53 6.79
N ASP A 16 -16.33 4.66 6.56
CA ASP A 16 -17.46 4.46 7.47
C ASP A 16 -17.11 3.52 8.64
N ASP A 17 -18.05 3.29 9.56
CA ASP A 17 -17.85 2.44 10.74
C ASP A 17 -17.62 0.96 10.38
N GLU A 18 -17.84 0.58 9.12
CA GLU A 18 -17.64 -0.78 8.59
C GLU A 18 -16.38 -0.87 7.71
N ASP A 19 -15.46 0.08 7.86
CA ASP A 19 -14.18 0.19 7.14
C ASP A 19 -14.33 0.33 5.60
N ARG A 20 -15.50 0.77 5.09
CA ARG A 20 -15.74 0.98 3.66
C ARG A 20 -15.46 2.41 3.24
N VAL A 21 -14.74 2.57 2.12
CA VAL A 21 -14.46 3.89 1.54
C VAL A 21 -15.72 4.46 0.88
N ARG A 22 -16.14 5.63 1.31
CA ARG A 22 -17.30 6.37 0.80
C ARG A 22 -16.90 7.80 0.45
N VAL A 23 -17.65 8.41 -0.47
CA VAL A 23 -17.46 9.83 -0.82
C VAL A 23 -18.20 10.71 0.19
N LEU A 24 -17.47 11.56 0.92
CA LEU A 24 -18.03 12.49 1.92
C LEU A 24 -18.59 13.76 1.28
N ARG A 25 -17.88 14.30 0.27
CA ARG A 25 -18.35 15.42 -0.56
C ARG A 25 -18.01 15.20 -2.02
N GLY A 26 -18.99 15.48 -2.88
CA GLY A 26 -18.90 15.36 -4.33
C GLY A 26 -20.31 15.42 -4.94
N VAL A 27 -20.40 15.21 -6.25
CA VAL A 27 -21.69 15.06 -6.94
C VAL A 27 -22.03 13.57 -6.99
N LYS A 28 -23.17 13.18 -6.42
CA LYS A 28 -23.70 11.81 -6.56
C LYS A 28 -24.32 11.69 -7.95
N LEU A 29 -23.91 10.67 -8.71
CA LEU A 29 -24.55 10.31 -9.96
C LEU A 29 -25.87 9.60 -9.67
N SER A 30 -26.89 9.79 -10.52
CA SER A 30 -28.14 9.03 -10.41
C SER A 30 -27.89 7.56 -10.70
N GLU A 31 -28.76 6.70 -10.17
CA GLU A 31 -28.68 5.25 -10.38
C GLU A 31 -28.67 4.91 -11.88
N ASP A 32 -29.50 5.58 -12.69
CA ASP A 32 -29.52 5.42 -14.14
C ASP A 32 -28.19 5.76 -14.81
N VAL A 33 -27.50 6.80 -14.35
CA VAL A 33 -26.18 7.18 -14.88
C VAL A 33 -25.14 6.15 -14.47
N LEU A 34 -25.18 5.68 -13.22
CA LEU A 34 -24.29 4.62 -12.72
C LEU A 34 -24.51 3.30 -13.48
N GLN A 35 -25.77 2.92 -13.73
CA GLN A 35 -26.13 1.71 -14.46
C GLN A 35 -25.63 1.75 -15.90
N ARG A 36 -25.74 2.92 -16.56
CA ARG A 36 -25.15 3.12 -17.89
C ARG A 36 -23.62 3.07 -17.86
N MET A 37 -22.98 3.69 -16.86
CA MET A 37 -21.51 3.69 -16.72
C MET A 37 -20.94 2.31 -16.35
N ARG A 38 -21.70 1.46 -15.66
CA ARG A 38 -21.30 0.09 -15.30
C ARG A 38 -21.19 -0.84 -16.52
N GLY A 39 -21.66 -0.42 -17.69
CA GLY A 39 -21.58 -1.17 -18.93
C GLY A 39 -22.65 -2.26 -19.01
N ALA A 40 -23.79 -1.93 -19.65
CA ALA A 40 -24.77 -2.86 -20.20
C ALA A 40 -25.22 -4.07 -19.35
N GLY A 41 -26.42 -3.94 -18.76
CA GLY A 41 -27.30 -5.03 -18.32
C GLY A 41 -28.34 -4.46 -17.35
N PRO A 42 -29.66 -4.56 -17.60
CA PRO A 42 -30.29 -5.83 -17.92
C PRO A 42 -30.85 -5.85 -19.34
N ALA A 43 -30.47 -6.87 -20.09
CA ALA A 43 -31.41 -7.49 -21.00
C ALA A 43 -32.51 -8.10 -20.13
N ASN A 44 -33.60 -7.35 -19.98
CA ASN A 44 -34.95 -7.69 -19.50
C ASN A 44 -35.46 -6.60 -18.56
N GLN A 45 -36.05 -5.57 -19.15
CA GLN A 45 -37.49 -5.42 -19.09
C GLN A 45 -37.93 -4.32 -20.06
N THR A 46 -38.76 -4.75 -20.98
CA THR A 46 -39.66 -3.96 -21.80
C THR A 46 -40.60 -3.11 -20.95
N ALA A 47 -41.17 -2.10 -21.61
CA ALA A 47 -42.32 -1.27 -21.23
C ALA A 47 -42.00 0.10 -20.64
N ASP A 48 -42.19 1.09 -21.53
CA ASP A 48 -43.03 2.26 -21.29
C ASP A 48 -42.62 3.26 -20.19
N LEU A 49 -42.18 4.45 -20.66
CA LEU A 49 -42.87 5.74 -20.48
C LEU A 49 -41.88 6.93 -20.45
N LYS A 50 -41.83 7.62 -21.59
CA LYS A 50 -41.92 9.09 -21.77
C LYS A 50 -41.37 10.04 -20.67
N PRO A 51 -40.45 10.96 -20.99
CA PRO A 51 -39.96 12.00 -20.06
C PRO A 51 -40.89 13.24 -20.02
N PRO A 52 -41.08 13.91 -18.87
CA PRO A 52 -41.61 15.27 -18.83
C PRO A 52 -40.51 16.37 -18.69
N PRO A 53 -40.76 17.60 -19.18
CA PRO A 53 -39.79 18.69 -19.41
C PRO A 53 -39.60 19.64 -18.19
N PRO A 54 -38.67 20.63 -18.24
CA PRO A 54 -38.14 21.33 -17.08
C PRO A 54 -38.99 22.54 -16.68
N THR A 55 -39.04 22.84 -15.37
CA THR A 55 -39.64 24.07 -14.83
C THR A 55 -38.71 24.71 -13.80
N SER A 56 -38.04 25.78 -14.20
CA SER A 56 -37.68 26.90 -13.30
C SER A 56 -38.86 27.87 -13.32
N PRO A 57 -39.19 28.59 -12.22
CA PRO A 57 -38.56 29.91 -12.05
C PRO A 57 -38.53 30.52 -10.62
N LYS A 58 -37.76 31.62 -10.52
CA LYS A 58 -37.99 32.86 -9.73
C LYS A 58 -37.86 32.86 -8.19
N LYS A 59 -36.71 33.40 -7.76
CA LYS A 59 -36.53 34.68 -7.01
C LYS A 59 -37.83 35.37 -6.56
N GLU A 60 -38.03 35.48 -5.25
CA GLU A 60 -39.04 36.37 -4.66
C GLU A 60 -38.50 37.02 -3.38
N SER A 61 -38.61 38.34 -3.35
CA SER A 61 -38.29 39.29 -2.28
C SER A 61 -39.39 39.33 -1.21
N PRO A 62 -39.06 39.63 0.06
CA PRO A 62 -40.08 39.73 1.12
C PRO A 62 -40.87 41.05 1.09
N PRO A 63 -42.12 41.06 1.61
CA PRO A 63 -43.07 42.17 1.50
C PRO A 63 -42.91 43.26 2.59
N PRO A 64 -43.49 44.47 2.39
CA PRO A 64 -43.42 45.60 3.32
C PRO A 64 -44.69 45.77 4.17
N SER A 65 -44.56 46.39 5.35
CA SER A 65 -45.53 47.28 6.06
C SER A 65 -45.23 47.36 7.57
N PRO A 66 -45.78 48.32 8.35
CA PRO A 66 -46.12 49.71 8.05
C PRO A 66 -45.54 50.71 9.08
N ARG A 67 -45.66 51.99 8.71
CA ARG A 67 -45.36 53.21 9.48
C ARG A 67 -46.23 53.33 10.75
N PRO A 68 -45.76 54.07 11.77
CA PRO A 68 -46.60 55.14 12.27
C PRO A 68 -45.84 56.48 12.41
N SER A 69 -46.56 57.55 12.09
CA SER A 69 -46.18 58.94 12.39
C SER A 69 -46.11 59.15 13.92
N PRO A 70 -45.29 60.11 14.39
CA PRO A 70 -45.97 61.25 15.02
C PRO A 70 -45.35 62.61 14.70
N THR A 71 -46.27 63.57 14.52
CA THR A 71 -46.29 64.91 15.12
C THR A 71 -45.09 65.85 14.90
N GLN A 72 -45.37 66.92 14.14
CA GLN A 72 -44.62 68.16 14.14
C GLN A 72 -44.52 68.75 15.55
N GLN A 73 -43.32 69.06 16.02
CA GLN A 73 -43.13 70.11 17.02
C GLN A 73 -41.77 70.79 16.84
N GLN A 74 -41.87 72.06 16.46
CA GLN A 74 -41.10 73.21 16.94
C GLN A 74 -39.57 73.26 16.75
N ARG A 75 -39.18 74.33 16.04
CA ARG A 75 -37.81 74.83 15.85
C ARG A 75 -37.13 75.13 17.19
N GLN A 76 -35.85 74.79 17.29
CA GLN A 76 -34.85 75.64 17.93
C GLN A 76 -33.54 75.62 17.10
N PRO A 77 -32.91 76.79 16.84
CA PRO A 77 -31.60 76.83 16.21
C PRO A 77 -30.51 76.48 17.22
N ARG A 78 -29.77 75.40 16.96
CA ARG A 78 -28.56 75.02 17.68
C ARG A 78 -27.43 76.01 17.34
N PRO A 79 -26.62 76.48 18.31
CA PRO A 79 -25.41 77.23 17.98
C PRO A 79 -24.45 76.34 17.21
N GLN A 80 -23.99 76.79 16.04
CA GLN A 80 -22.95 76.11 15.28
C GLN A 80 -21.60 76.30 15.98
N PRO A 81 -20.84 75.23 16.29
CA PRO A 81 -19.42 75.37 16.56
C PRO A 81 -18.68 75.53 15.23
N SER A 82 -17.71 76.45 15.21
CA SER A 82 -16.90 76.83 14.05
C SER A 82 -16.24 75.62 13.35
N PRO A 83 -16.09 75.59 12.00
CA PRO A 83 -15.69 74.39 11.26
C PRO A 83 -14.22 73.97 11.38
N GLN A 84 -13.37 74.71 12.08
CA GLN A 84 -11.91 74.56 11.97
C GLN A 84 -11.30 73.54 12.96
N THR A 85 -11.98 73.20 14.06
CA THR A 85 -11.48 72.22 15.06
C THR A 85 -12.05 70.81 14.86
N ALA A 86 -13.24 70.67 14.29
CA ALA A 86 -13.93 69.38 14.11
C ALA A 86 -13.21 68.40 13.15
N HIS A 87 -12.49 68.91 12.16
CA HIS A 87 -11.75 68.07 11.20
C HIS A 87 -10.45 67.49 11.78
N SER A 88 -9.87 68.13 12.79
CA SER A 88 -8.68 67.63 13.50
C SER A 88 -9.06 66.49 14.44
N ASP A 89 -10.08 66.70 15.27
CA ASP A 89 -10.55 65.70 16.24
C ASP A 89 -11.01 64.40 15.54
N THR A 90 -11.69 64.51 14.40
CA THR A 90 -12.13 63.34 13.63
C THR A 90 -10.96 62.54 13.04
N LYS A 91 -9.87 63.19 12.65
CA LYS A 91 -8.65 62.54 12.13
C LYS A 91 -7.88 61.82 13.25
N GLU A 92 -7.78 62.43 14.42
CA GLU A 92 -7.13 61.84 15.60
C GLU A 92 -7.93 60.64 16.14
N GLU A 93 -9.26 60.77 16.21
CA GLU A 93 -10.18 59.68 16.57
C GLU A 93 -10.01 58.48 15.63
N LEU A 94 -9.89 58.72 14.31
CA LEU A 94 -9.64 57.66 13.32
C LEU A 94 -8.31 56.95 13.58
N LYS A 95 -7.24 57.70 13.83
CA LYS A 95 -5.92 57.15 14.14
C LYS A 95 -5.97 56.29 15.40
N LYS A 96 -6.63 56.77 16.45
CA LYS A 96 -6.80 56.06 17.73
C LYS A 96 -7.58 54.75 17.57
N ARG A 97 -8.60 54.73 16.71
CA ARG A 97 -9.33 53.50 16.36
C ARG A 97 -8.44 52.52 15.58
N TYR A 98 -7.64 53.02 14.65
CA TYR A 98 -6.72 52.19 13.88
C TYR A 98 -5.66 51.52 14.77
N GLU A 99 -5.04 52.26 15.69
CA GLU A 99 -4.09 51.69 16.66
C GLU A 99 -4.75 50.61 17.53
N ARG A 100 -5.96 50.85 18.05
CA ARG A 100 -6.73 49.84 18.79
C ARG A 100 -7.03 48.59 17.95
N GLN A 101 -7.33 48.77 16.67
CA GLN A 101 -7.55 47.64 15.76
C GLN A 101 -6.25 46.85 15.54
N GLN A 102 -5.11 47.51 15.41
CA GLN A 102 -3.82 46.82 15.32
C GLN A 102 -3.53 45.98 16.57
N THR A 103 -3.74 46.53 17.76
CA THR A 103 -3.47 45.79 19.00
C THR A 103 -4.38 44.57 19.11
N VAL A 104 -5.67 44.70 18.77
CA VAL A 104 -6.63 43.58 18.77
C VAL A 104 -6.21 42.50 17.78
N VAL A 105 -5.81 42.88 16.56
CA VAL A 105 -5.37 41.91 15.54
C VAL A 105 -4.10 41.18 16.01
N GLN A 106 -3.15 41.88 16.61
CA GLN A 106 -1.92 41.28 17.12
C GLN A 106 -2.19 40.33 18.29
N GLU A 107 -3.04 40.71 19.23
CA GLU A 107 -3.47 39.86 20.35
C GLU A 107 -4.15 38.58 19.83
N GLU A 108 -5.11 38.71 18.92
CA GLU A 108 -5.82 37.55 18.37
C GLU A 108 -4.88 36.63 17.59
N LEU A 109 -3.90 37.17 16.86
CA LEU A 109 -2.89 36.34 16.18
C LEU A 109 -2.06 35.52 17.18
N THR A 110 -1.55 36.15 18.25
CA THR A 110 -0.76 35.43 19.27
C THR A 110 -1.58 34.35 19.98
N LYS A 111 -2.85 34.63 20.26
CA LYS A 111 -3.80 33.72 20.88
C LYS A 111 -4.12 32.53 19.99
N VAL A 112 -4.31 32.73 18.69
CA VAL A 112 -4.49 31.66 17.71
C VAL A 112 -3.24 30.79 17.64
N THR A 113 -2.04 31.38 17.49
CA THR A 113 -0.78 30.61 17.44
C THR A 113 -0.56 29.78 18.71
N ARG A 114 -0.91 30.30 19.89
CA ARG A 114 -0.84 29.53 21.14
C ARG A 114 -1.78 28.32 21.09
N ARG A 115 -3.05 28.54 20.75
CA ARG A 115 -4.05 27.47 20.65
C ARG A 115 -3.67 26.41 19.62
N GLU A 116 -3.14 26.82 18.47
CA GLU A 116 -2.64 25.89 17.45
C GLU A 116 -1.49 25.01 17.98
N ARG A 117 -0.53 25.58 18.70
CA ARG A 117 0.57 24.81 19.30
C ARG A 117 0.06 23.80 20.34
N GLU A 118 -0.88 24.19 21.18
CA GLU A 118 -1.48 23.32 22.20
C GLU A 118 -2.30 22.19 21.55
N ALA A 119 -3.10 22.51 20.53
CA ALA A 119 -3.84 21.53 19.75
C ALA A 119 -2.90 20.56 19.04
N ALA A 120 -1.83 21.05 18.40
CA ALA A 120 -0.83 20.22 17.75
C ALA A 120 -0.12 19.28 18.72
N ARG A 121 0.25 19.75 19.92
CA ARG A 121 0.84 18.90 20.97
C ARG A 121 -0.11 17.80 21.43
N THR A 122 -1.39 18.13 21.59
CA THR A 122 -2.43 17.18 21.99
C THR A 122 -2.66 16.12 20.93
N GLU A 123 -2.78 16.53 19.66
CA GLU A 123 -2.93 15.59 18.54
C GLU A 123 -1.68 14.72 18.35
N MET A 124 -0.48 15.29 18.50
CA MET A 124 0.77 14.51 18.48
C MET A 124 0.78 13.46 19.59
N SER A 125 0.39 13.82 20.81
CA SER A 125 0.30 12.86 21.93
C SER A 125 -0.69 11.72 21.64
N LYS A 126 -1.86 12.03 21.06
CA LYS A 126 -2.84 11.03 20.63
C LYS A 126 -2.29 10.14 19.51
N ALA A 127 -1.59 10.71 18.54
CA ALA A 127 -0.99 9.97 17.44
C ALA A 127 0.05 8.98 17.95
N LEU A 128 0.96 9.42 18.83
CA LEU A 128 1.97 8.56 19.46
C LEU A 128 1.34 7.42 20.28
N TYR A 129 0.24 7.69 20.98
CA TYR A 129 -0.47 6.64 21.73
C TYR A 129 -1.03 5.56 20.79
N ARG A 130 -1.67 5.96 19.68
CA ARG A 130 -2.20 5.02 18.69
C ARG A 130 -1.08 4.23 18.01
N GLU A 131 0.02 4.89 17.63
CA GLU A 131 1.19 4.25 17.04
C GLU A 131 1.78 3.20 17.98
N ARG A 132 1.94 3.53 19.27
CA ARG A 132 2.46 2.59 20.27
C ARG A 132 1.58 1.34 20.38
N LEU A 133 0.26 1.52 20.40
CA LEU A 133 -0.69 0.41 20.47
C LEU A 133 -0.59 -0.48 19.22
N GLN A 134 -0.57 0.13 18.03
CA GLN A 134 -0.41 -0.59 16.76
C GLN A 134 0.92 -1.35 16.70
N SER A 135 2.02 -0.70 17.07
CA SER A 135 3.36 -1.30 17.09
C SER A 135 3.42 -2.51 18.04
N CYS A 136 2.84 -2.41 19.24
CA CYS A 136 2.74 -3.55 20.15
C CYS A 136 1.92 -4.71 19.55
N GLN A 137 0.78 -4.43 18.93
CA GLN A 137 -0.05 -5.44 18.30
C GLN A 137 0.66 -6.13 17.13
N GLU A 138 1.32 -5.37 16.26
CA GLU A 138 2.10 -5.88 15.14
C GLU A 138 3.27 -6.73 15.62
N ARG A 139 3.97 -6.30 16.67
CA ARG A 139 5.06 -7.06 17.27
C ARG A 139 4.61 -8.44 17.76
N GLU A 140 3.45 -8.54 18.41
CA GLU A 140 2.93 -9.85 18.86
C GLU A 140 2.50 -10.73 17.67
N LYS A 141 1.87 -10.13 16.65
CA LYS A 141 1.52 -10.85 15.41
C LYS A 141 2.76 -11.39 14.69
N THR A 142 3.81 -10.59 14.54
CA THR A 142 5.06 -11.02 13.88
C THR A 142 5.78 -12.08 14.69
N LYS A 143 5.82 -11.97 16.03
CA LYS A 143 6.34 -13.04 16.89
C LYS A 143 5.63 -14.37 16.70
N LEU A 144 4.30 -14.35 16.61
CA LEU A 144 3.53 -15.58 16.37
C LEU A 144 3.87 -16.20 15.01
N ARG A 145 3.97 -15.38 13.97
CA ARG A 145 4.36 -15.83 12.63
C ARG A 145 5.80 -16.38 12.61
N ALA A 146 6.74 -15.71 13.27
CA ALA A 146 8.12 -16.17 13.37
C ALA A 146 8.22 -17.57 14.00
N LYS A 147 7.47 -17.83 15.09
CA LYS A 147 7.41 -19.17 15.71
C LYS A 147 6.82 -20.24 14.78
N GLN A 148 5.83 -19.88 13.95
CA GLN A 148 5.28 -20.82 12.95
C GLN A 148 6.32 -21.15 11.88
N LEU A 149 7.06 -20.15 11.42
CA LEU A 149 8.14 -20.33 10.43
C LEU A 149 9.28 -21.18 11.01
N GLU A 150 9.70 -20.94 12.24
CA GLU A 150 10.72 -21.74 12.92
C GLU A 150 10.32 -23.23 13.01
N LYS A 151 9.07 -23.52 13.38
CA LYS A 151 8.55 -24.90 13.38
C LYS A 151 8.60 -25.52 11.98
N LYS A 152 8.17 -24.79 10.95
CA LYS A 152 8.19 -25.26 9.57
C LYS A 152 9.62 -25.49 9.06
N GLU A 153 10.55 -24.63 9.46
CA GLU A 153 11.97 -24.80 9.13
C GLU A 153 12.56 -26.04 9.81
N ALA A 154 12.21 -26.28 11.08
CA ALA A 154 12.62 -27.50 11.79
C ALA A 154 12.04 -28.77 11.15
N GLU A 155 10.76 -28.76 10.76
CA GLU A 155 10.12 -29.85 10.00
C GLU A 155 10.85 -30.12 8.68
N LEU A 156 11.17 -29.07 7.92
CA LEU A 156 11.91 -29.19 6.66
C LEU A 156 13.32 -29.75 6.86
N LYS A 157 14.04 -29.29 7.88
CA LYS A 157 15.38 -29.80 8.21
C LYS A 157 15.33 -31.28 8.62
N ALA A 158 14.31 -31.69 9.37
CA ALA A 158 14.13 -33.09 9.76
C ALA A 158 13.86 -33.98 8.53
N LEU A 159 13.03 -33.52 7.58
CA LEU A 159 12.79 -34.24 6.33
C LEU A 159 14.05 -34.32 5.46
N ASP A 160 14.80 -33.22 5.33
CA ASP A 160 16.06 -33.21 4.59
C ASP A 160 17.08 -34.19 5.19
N ALA A 161 17.23 -34.21 6.51
CA ALA A 161 18.08 -35.17 7.20
C ALA A 161 17.61 -36.62 6.98
N PHE A 162 16.30 -36.88 7.05
CA PHE A 162 15.74 -38.20 6.77
C PHE A 162 16.07 -38.67 5.36
N PHE A 163 15.87 -37.83 4.34
CA PHE A 163 16.17 -38.22 2.96
C PHE A 163 17.67 -38.39 2.70
N LYS A 164 18.51 -37.56 3.30
CA LYS A 164 19.98 -37.73 3.24
C LYS A 164 20.42 -39.05 3.87
N GLU A 165 19.85 -39.43 5.01
CA GLU A 165 20.11 -40.72 5.65
C GLU A 165 19.64 -41.88 4.76
N GLN A 166 18.46 -41.78 4.14
CA GLN A 166 17.99 -42.80 3.19
C GLN A 166 18.93 -42.96 2.00
N LEU A 167 19.45 -41.86 1.45
CA LEU A 167 20.44 -41.89 0.37
C LEU A 167 21.74 -42.55 0.84
N ALA A 168 22.27 -42.16 2.00
CA ALA A 168 23.49 -42.74 2.56
C ALA A 168 23.35 -44.25 2.82
N GLN A 169 22.19 -44.70 3.30
CA GLN A 169 21.91 -46.13 3.48
C GLN A 169 21.88 -46.89 2.15
N LEU A 170 21.30 -46.31 1.10
CA LEU A 170 21.31 -46.91 -0.24
C LEU A 170 22.72 -46.96 -0.81
N GLU A 171 23.49 -45.89 -0.68
CA GLU A 171 24.89 -45.81 -1.09
C GLU A 171 25.71 -46.89 -0.38
N LYS A 172 25.60 -47.00 0.95
CA LYS A 172 26.26 -48.04 1.74
C LYS A 172 25.91 -49.44 1.27
N ARG A 173 24.62 -49.77 1.12
CA ARG A 173 24.22 -51.11 0.63
C ARG A 173 24.70 -51.37 -0.81
N SER A 174 24.78 -50.33 -1.64
CA SER A 174 25.31 -50.44 -3.00
C SER A 174 26.82 -50.73 -3.01
N GLU A 175 27.58 -50.10 -2.11
CA GLU A 175 29.01 -50.32 -1.93
C GLU A 175 29.29 -51.72 -1.38
N GLU A 176 28.54 -52.14 -0.35
CA GLU A 176 28.62 -53.48 0.23
C GLU A 176 28.36 -54.55 -0.83
N HIS A 177 27.30 -54.39 -1.63
CA HIS A 177 27.01 -55.30 -2.73
C HIS A 177 28.14 -55.32 -3.77
N ARG A 178 28.69 -54.15 -4.14
CA ARG A 178 29.82 -54.08 -5.08
C ARG A 178 31.08 -54.76 -4.53
N ALA A 179 31.36 -54.60 -3.23
CA ALA A 179 32.50 -55.20 -2.55
C ALA A 179 32.36 -56.73 -2.41
N CYS A 180 31.19 -57.25 -2.05
CA CYS A 180 30.92 -58.69 -2.00
C CYS A 180 31.04 -59.34 -3.38
N VAL A 181 30.61 -58.67 -4.44
CA VAL A 181 30.73 -59.15 -5.83
C VAL A 181 32.18 -59.08 -6.35
N HIS A 182 33.05 -58.26 -5.74
CA HIS A 182 34.46 -58.08 -6.12
C HIS A 182 35.46 -58.69 -5.12
N GLN A 183 35.13 -59.76 -4.37
CA GLN A 183 36.17 -60.47 -3.60
C GLN A 183 37.32 -60.88 -4.54
N PRO A 184 38.57 -60.39 -4.33
CA PRO A 184 39.69 -60.87 -5.09
C PRO A 184 39.92 -62.33 -4.68
N ALA A 185 39.78 -63.24 -5.64
CA ALA A 185 40.22 -64.61 -5.47
C ALA A 185 41.67 -64.59 -4.97
N VAL A 186 41.87 -65.03 -3.72
CA VAL A 186 43.21 -65.25 -3.17
C VAL A 186 43.86 -66.31 -4.07
N PRO A 187 44.98 -66.04 -4.75
CA PRO A 187 45.68 -67.09 -5.46
C PRO A 187 46.27 -68.05 -4.41
N ASP A 188 45.86 -69.32 -4.47
CA ASP A 188 46.42 -70.41 -3.68
C ASP A 188 47.96 -70.41 -3.77
N PRO A 189 48.70 -70.42 -2.65
CA PRO A 189 50.17 -70.44 -2.67
C PRO A 189 50.76 -71.84 -2.92
N GLN A 190 50.06 -72.73 -3.65
CA GLN A 190 50.39 -74.16 -3.75
C GLN A 190 50.73 -74.64 -5.18
N LEU A 191 51.06 -73.74 -6.11
CA LEU A 191 51.64 -74.14 -7.41
C LEU A 191 53.00 -73.47 -7.64
N LEU A 192 53.94 -73.75 -6.75
CA LEU A 192 55.37 -73.53 -6.98
C LEU A 192 56.13 -74.86 -6.91
N GLN A 193 55.73 -75.85 -7.71
CA GLN A 193 56.58 -76.98 -8.08
C GLN A 193 56.31 -77.34 -9.54
N GLY A 194 57.28 -77.01 -10.41
CA GLY A 194 57.21 -77.20 -11.86
C GLY A 194 58.36 -76.46 -12.54
N GLU A 195 59.45 -77.19 -12.73
CA GLU A 195 60.78 -76.86 -13.26
C GLU A 195 60.85 -76.04 -14.59
N PRO A 196 62.02 -75.47 -14.92
CA PRO A 196 62.19 -74.47 -15.97
C PRO A 196 62.33 -75.10 -17.36
N GLY A 197 61.68 -74.51 -18.36
CA GLY A 197 61.81 -74.93 -19.75
C GLY A 197 61.49 -73.80 -20.72
N ALA A 198 62.55 -73.22 -21.27
CA ALA A 198 62.67 -72.56 -22.56
C ALA A 198 61.40 -71.98 -23.22
N ASP A 199 61.34 -70.66 -23.34
CA ASP A 199 61.67 -70.01 -24.63
C ASP A 199 61.55 -68.49 -24.52
N ILE A 200 62.71 -67.85 -24.51
CA ILE A 200 62.86 -66.42 -24.78
C ILE A 200 62.81 -66.28 -26.31
N ALA A 201 61.68 -65.82 -26.84
CA ALA A 201 61.68 -65.19 -28.15
C ALA A 201 60.54 -64.18 -28.30
N MET A 202 60.95 -62.91 -28.38
CA MET A 202 60.38 -61.91 -29.28
C MET A 202 58.98 -61.39 -28.95
N LEU A 203 58.92 -60.26 -28.24
CA LEU A 203 58.07 -59.16 -28.70
C LEU A 203 58.74 -57.81 -28.38
N ARG A 204 59.02 -57.07 -29.45
CA ARG A 204 59.68 -55.76 -29.43
C ARG A 204 58.73 -54.64 -28.98
N PRO A 205 59.29 -53.49 -28.55
CA PRO A 205 58.58 -52.39 -27.89
C PRO A 205 58.13 -51.27 -28.85
N GLY A 206 57.05 -50.57 -28.48
CA GLY A 206 56.65 -49.26 -29.00
C GLY A 206 55.51 -48.72 -28.12
N GLN A 207 55.76 -47.73 -27.24
CA GLN A 207 55.57 -46.29 -27.52
C GLN A 207 54.13 -45.98 -27.96
N ASN A 208 53.37 -45.04 -27.41
CA ASN A 208 53.65 -43.87 -26.60
C ASN A 208 52.31 -43.35 -26.03
N VAL A 209 52.38 -42.54 -24.99
CA VAL A 209 51.30 -41.74 -24.42
C VAL A 209 50.62 -40.85 -25.47
N HIS A 210 49.33 -40.52 -25.28
CA HIS A 210 48.83 -39.15 -25.41
C HIS A 210 47.40 -39.03 -24.84
N ALA A 211 47.28 -38.15 -23.86
CA ALA A 211 46.03 -37.63 -23.35
C ALA A 211 45.22 -36.91 -24.44
N VAL A 212 43.89 -37.05 -24.41
CA VAL A 212 42.96 -36.06 -24.98
C VAL A 212 41.82 -35.84 -23.98
N HIS A 213 41.95 -34.76 -23.23
CA HIS A 213 40.83 -33.99 -22.73
C HIS A 213 40.10 -33.32 -23.90
N ARG A 214 38.77 -33.18 -23.76
CA ARG A 214 37.88 -32.12 -24.31
C ARG A 214 36.68 -32.69 -25.07
N ARG A 215 35.48 -32.51 -24.50
CA ARG A 215 34.36 -31.93 -25.23
C ARG A 215 33.38 -31.26 -24.26
N SER A 216 33.34 -29.93 -24.35
CA SER A 216 32.33 -29.06 -23.77
C SER A 216 30.98 -29.22 -24.47
N GLN A 217 29.94 -28.78 -23.74
CA GLN A 217 28.65 -28.27 -24.21
C GLN A 217 27.62 -29.30 -24.69
N GLU A 218 26.53 -29.42 -23.92
CA GLU A 218 25.21 -28.92 -24.34
C GLU A 218 24.25 -28.84 -23.13
N GLU A 219 23.86 -27.62 -22.78
CA GLU A 219 22.52 -27.30 -22.26
C GLU A 219 21.52 -27.52 -23.40
N PRO A 220 20.27 -27.95 -23.16
CA PRO A 220 19.28 -26.91 -22.88
C PRO A 220 18.06 -27.32 -22.03
N ALA A 221 17.37 -26.25 -21.63
CA ALA A 221 15.91 -26.11 -21.55
C ALA A 221 15.25 -26.52 -20.23
N GLY A 222 15.03 -25.49 -19.42
CA GLY A 222 13.98 -25.52 -18.41
C GLY A 222 12.60 -25.79 -19.02
N LYS A 223 11.70 -26.29 -18.16
CA LYS A 223 10.32 -25.79 -18.09
C LYS A 223 9.67 -26.13 -16.75
N PRO A 224 8.69 -25.32 -16.32
CA PRO A 224 8.16 -25.24 -14.98
C PRO A 224 6.94 -26.15 -14.81
N TRP A 225 6.74 -26.70 -13.62
CA TRP A 225 5.47 -27.32 -13.25
C TRP A 225 4.97 -26.74 -11.93
N MET A 226 4.23 -25.64 -12.05
CA MET A 226 3.16 -25.25 -11.14
C MET A 226 1.86 -25.64 -11.85
N LYS A 227 1.07 -26.54 -11.27
CA LYS A 227 -0.39 -26.57 -11.51
C LYS A 227 -1.10 -26.87 -10.21
N SER A 228 -1.81 -25.83 -9.78
CA SER A 228 -2.93 -25.88 -8.86
C SER A 228 -3.95 -26.93 -9.29
N SER A 229 -4.49 -27.63 -8.30
CA SER A 229 -5.78 -28.29 -8.43
C SER A 229 -6.59 -27.97 -7.18
N GLY A 230 -7.33 -26.86 -7.28
CA GLY A 230 -8.54 -26.65 -6.50
C GLY A 230 -9.73 -27.09 -7.34
N LYS A 231 -10.50 -28.03 -6.79
CA LYS A 231 -11.88 -28.45 -7.12
C LYS A 231 -12.30 -29.30 -5.92
N GLY A 232 -13.45 -29.17 -5.28
CA GLY A 232 -14.61 -28.28 -5.35
C GLY A 232 -15.45 -28.59 -4.12
#